data_AF-A0A379FDB5-F1
#
_entry.id   AF-A0A379FDB5-F1
#
_cell.length_a   1.000
_cell.length_b   1.000
_cell.length_c   1.000
_cell.angle_alpha   90.00
_cell.angle_beta   90.00
_cell.angle_gamma   90.00
#
_symmetry.space_group_name_H-M   'P 1'
#
loop_
_entity.id
_entity.type
_entity.pdbx_description
1 polymer ?
#
loop_
_entity_poly.entity_id
_entity_poly.type
_entity_poly.pdbx_seq_one_letter_code
_entity_poly.pdbx_strand_id
1 'polypeptide(L)'
;MTVVEGFSIFGSLASAVAIIVSLIVFWVQRTNEKSTIERNTQNELKALKTLIYNEVRNNCIYLKQMMQFFDAIKNGEVTSCRKVASLEAFYFEYTKVDDSKTFILGKTQSSKVIDTYLLDVSRIDEHLIDSLIDLKFLIEGYNEVTLVGLRLYLDTNPDKEALMKFLSGGGYTPYKYKELCNHVLKICNPKNDFKPYQI
;
A
#
# COMPACT_ATOMS: atom_id res chain seq x y z
N MET A 1 20.41 9.23 -74.89
CA MET A 1 20.55 8.69 -73.53
C MET A 1 21.53 7.54 -73.61
N THR A 2 22.75 7.72 -73.11
CA THR A 2 23.79 6.69 -73.15
C THR A 2 23.54 5.65 -72.06
N VAL A 3 23.97 4.42 -72.27
CA VAL A 3 23.81 3.30 -71.32
C VAL A 3 24.34 3.64 -69.92
N VAL A 4 25.40 4.47 -69.87
CA VAL A 4 26.02 4.99 -68.63
C VAL A 4 25.12 5.96 -67.87
N GLU A 5 24.39 6.84 -68.56
CA GLU A 5 23.40 7.74 -67.94
C GLU A 5 22.21 6.95 -67.37
N GLY A 6 21.78 5.89 -68.06
CA GLY A 6 20.77 4.96 -67.56
C GLY A 6 21.18 4.29 -66.25
N PHE A 7 22.38 3.70 -66.19
CA PHE A 7 22.90 3.07 -64.96
C PHE A 7 23.08 4.06 -63.81
N SER A 8 23.48 5.30 -64.08
CA SER A 8 23.57 6.36 -63.07
C SER A 8 22.19 6.73 -62.48
N ILE A 9 21.15 6.80 -63.31
CA ILE A 9 19.78 7.08 -62.86
C ILE A 9 19.23 5.90 -62.05
N PHE A 10 19.40 4.66 -62.53
CA PHE A 10 18.98 3.46 -61.80
C PHE A 10 19.72 3.29 -60.46
N GLY A 11 21.03 3.57 -60.41
CA GLY A 11 21.81 3.57 -59.17
C GLY A 11 21.35 4.63 -58.18
N SER A 12 21.06 5.85 -58.65
CA SER A 12 20.53 6.93 -57.79
C SER A 12 19.14 6.61 -57.23
N LEU A 13 18.27 5.97 -58.03
CA LEU A 13 16.95 5.51 -57.61
C LEU A 13 17.06 4.40 -56.56
N ALA A 14 17.95 3.44 -56.78
CA ALA A 14 18.20 2.34 -55.85
C ALA A 14 18.73 2.86 -54.50
N SER A 15 19.63 3.83 -54.50
CA SER A 15 20.11 4.49 -53.28
C SER A 15 19.00 5.27 -52.56
N ALA A 16 18.15 6.00 -53.29
CA ALA A 16 17.02 6.71 -52.70
C ALA A 16 16.01 5.73 -52.05
N VAL A 17 15.71 4.61 -52.72
CA VAL A 17 14.86 3.54 -52.18
C VAL A 17 15.50 2.91 -50.94
N ALA A 18 16.79 2.63 -50.95
CA ALA A 18 17.51 2.08 -49.79
C ALA A 18 17.46 3.02 -48.58
N ILE A 19 17.59 4.33 -48.78
CA ILE A 19 17.45 5.33 -47.71
C ILE A 19 16.02 5.33 -47.15
N ILE A 20 15.01 5.32 -48.01
CA ILE A 20 13.59 5.29 -47.59
C ILE A 20 13.30 4.02 -46.78
N VAL A 21 13.74 2.85 -47.26
CA VAL A 21 13.57 1.58 -46.55
C VAL A 21 14.29 1.62 -45.20
N SER A 22 15.50 2.17 -45.13
CA SER A 22 16.26 2.29 -43.88
C SER A 22 15.56 3.19 -42.86
N LEU A 23 14.97 4.31 -43.30
CA LEU A 23 14.17 5.18 -42.45
C LEU A 23 12.91 4.47 -41.94
N ILE A 24 12.21 3.72 -42.80
CA ILE A 24 11.03 2.94 -42.40
C ILE A 24 11.42 1.90 -41.35
N VAL A 25 12.50 1.13 -41.57
CA VAL A 25 13.00 0.15 -40.61
C VAL A 25 13.37 0.80 -39.28
N PHE A 26 14.06 1.95 -39.32
CA PHE A 26 14.39 2.72 -38.12
C PHE A 26 13.14 3.17 -37.34
N TRP A 27 12.13 3.70 -38.02
CA TRP A 27 10.87 4.11 -37.38
C TRP A 27 10.10 2.94 -36.78
N VAL A 28 10.05 1.80 -37.47
CA VAL A 28 9.44 0.57 -36.96
C VAL A 28 10.19 0.06 -35.73
N GLN A 29 11.53 0.00 -35.77
CA GLN A 29 12.36 -0.39 -34.63
C GLN A 29 12.13 0.53 -33.43
N ARG A 30 12.17 1.85 -33.64
CA ARG A 30 11.93 2.84 -32.59
C ARG A 30 10.54 2.73 -31.96
N THR A 31 9.52 2.46 -32.78
CA THR A 31 8.15 2.27 -32.29
C THR A 31 7.99 0.97 -31.52
N ASN A 32 8.64 -0.11 -31.97
CA ASN A 32 8.65 -1.40 -31.28
C ASN A 32 9.42 -1.35 -29.96
N GLU A 33 10.57 -0.65 -29.92
CA GLU A 33 11.33 -0.42 -28.69
C GLU A 33 10.50 0.38 -27.69
N LYS A 34 9.86 1.48 -28.13
CA LYS A 34 9.00 2.28 -27.28
C LYS A 34 7.84 1.47 -26.70
N SER A 35 7.13 0.69 -27.53
CA SER A 35 6.01 -0.13 -27.05
C SER A 35 6.46 -1.26 -26.11
N THR A 36 7.66 -1.81 -26.32
CA THR A 36 8.26 -2.81 -25.42
C THR A 36 8.60 -2.21 -24.06
N ILE A 37 9.21 -1.02 -24.04
CA ILE A 37 9.50 -0.28 -22.81
C ILE A 37 8.21 0.01 -22.06
N GLU A 38 7.20 0.58 -22.73
CA GLU A 38 5.90 0.88 -22.13
C GLU A 38 5.25 -0.37 -21.52
N ARG A 39 5.27 -1.50 -22.22
CA ARG A 39 4.71 -2.77 -21.73
C ARG A 39 5.49 -3.29 -20.52
N ASN A 40 6.81 -3.19 -20.52
CA ASN A 40 7.64 -3.60 -19.39
C ASN A 40 7.37 -2.73 -18.16
N THR A 41 7.31 -1.41 -18.31
CA THR A 41 6.94 -0.48 -17.24
C THR A 41 5.55 -0.78 -16.67
N GLN A 42 4.57 -1.09 -17.53
CA GLN A 42 3.22 -1.48 -17.07
C GLN A 42 3.21 -2.80 -16.28
N ASN A 43 3.98 -3.79 -16.72
CA ASN A 43 4.09 -5.07 -16.02
C ASN A 43 4.79 -4.91 -14.67
N GLU A 44 5.84 -4.09 -14.61
CA GLU A 44 6.55 -3.74 -13.39
C GLU A 44 5.64 -3.03 -12.40
N LEU A 45 4.92 -1.99 -12.84
CA LEU A 45 3.93 -1.29 -12.02
C LEU A 45 2.86 -2.24 -11.47
N LYS A 46 2.39 -3.18 -12.29
CA LYS A 46 1.40 -4.18 -11.88
C LYS A 46 1.97 -5.12 -10.80
N ALA A 47 3.22 -5.56 -10.95
CA ALA A 47 3.89 -6.39 -9.95
C ALA A 47 4.07 -5.64 -8.63
N LEU A 48 4.56 -4.39 -8.69
CA LEU A 48 4.71 -3.51 -7.52
C LEU A 48 3.38 -3.30 -6.80
N LYS A 49 2.32 -2.92 -7.53
CA LYS A 49 0.96 -2.77 -6.97
C LYS A 49 0.46 -4.05 -6.30
N THR A 50 0.78 -5.22 -6.85
CA THR A 50 0.39 -6.51 -6.24
C THR A 50 1.12 -6.76 -4.91
N LEU A 51 2.43 -6.48 -4.85
CA LEU A 51 3.22 -6.63 -3.63
C LEU A 51 2.73 -5.69 -2.53
N ILE A 52 2.55 -4.40 -2.86
CA ILE A 52 2.01 -3.38 -1.96
C ILE A 52 0.62 -3.79 -1.47
N TYR A 53 -0.27 -4.17 -2.38
CA TYR A 53 -1.62 -4.60 -2.04
C TYR A 53 -1.61 -5.73 -1.00
N ASN A 54 -0.76 -6.75 -1.19
CA ASN A 54 -0.68 -7.88 -0.27
C ASN A 54 -0.15 -7.47 1.11
N GLU A 55 0.86 -6.61 1.17
CA GLU A 55 1.38 -6.09 2.44
C GLU A 55 0.30 -5.31 3.20
N VAL A 56 -0.33 -4.33 2.54
CA VAL A 56 -1.35 -3.49 3.15
C VAL A 56 -2.56 -4.34 3.57
N ARG A 57 -2.99 -5.28 2.74
CA ARG A 57 -4.08 -6.22 3.06
C ARG A 57 -3.76 -7.06 4.29
N ASN A 58 -2.54 -7.57 4.41
CA ASN A 58 -2.12 -8.36 5.57
C ASN A 58 -2.15 -7.50 6.85
N ASN A 59 -1.71 -6.25 6.77
CA ASN A 59 -1.80 -5.33 7.89
C ASN A 59 -3.27 -5.05 8.29
N CYS A 60 -4.15 -4.85 7.29
CA CYS A 60 -5.57 -4.61 7.52
C CYS A 60 -6.29 -5.73 8.31
N ILE A 61 -5.85 -6.99 8.18
CA ILE A 61 -6.45 -8.12 8.91
C ILE A 61 -6.35 -7.92 10.42
N TYR A 62 -5.18 -7.50 10.90
CA TYR A 62 -4.95 -7.24 12.32
C TYR A 62 -5.51 -5.89 12.75
N LEU A 63 -5.39 -4.87 11.88
CA LEU A 63 -5.99 -3.57 12.15
C LEU A 63 -7.50 -3.66 12.35
N LYS A 64 -8.22 -4.53 11.62
CA LYS A 64 -9.67 -4.71 11.77
C LYS A 64 -10.09 -5.04 13.20
N GLN A 65 -9.40 -5.95 13.87
CA GLN A 65 -9.71 -6.33 15.26
C GLN A 65 -9.46 -5.15 16.21
N MET A 66 -8.37 -4.44 16.01
CA MET A 66 -8.05 -3.24 16.78
C MET A 66 -9.08 -2.14 16.58
N MET A 67 -9.55 -1.91 15.34
CA MET A 67 -10.60 -0.96 15.05
C MET A 67 -11.92 -1.30 15.74
N GLN A 68 -12.30 -2.59 15.80
CA GLN A 68 -13.49 -3.01 16.55
C GLN A 68 -13.40 -2.66 18.04
N PHE A 69 -12.21 -2.74 18.62
CA PHE A 69 -11.97 -2.30 19.99
C PHE A 69 -12.04 -0.78 20.15
N PHE A 70 -11.40 -0.01 19.26
CA PHE A 70 -11.51 1.45 19.29
C PHE A 70 -12.97 1.91 19.13
N ASP A 71 -13.73 1.29 18.23
CA ASP A 71 -15.15 1.59 18.01
C ASP A 71 -16.00 1.22 19.24
N ALA A 72 -15.79 0.03 19.83
CA ALA A 72 -16.48 -0.38 21.05
C ALA A 72 -16.21 0.59 22.22
N ILE A 73 -14.97 1.06 22.35
CA ILE A 73 -14.63 2.05 23.39
C ILE A 73 -15.31 3.38 23.11
N LYS A 74 -15.23 3.87 21.87
CA LYS A 74 -15.86 5.13 21.47
C LYS A 74 -17.38 5.12 21.73
N ASN A 75 -18.02 3.97 21.55
CA ASN A 75 -19.44 3.76 21.81
C ASN A 75 -19.77 3.52 23.29
N GLY A 76 -18.77 3.47 24.18
CA GLY A 76 -18.98 3.20 25.61
C GLY A 76 -19.34 1.74 25.93
N GLU A 77 -19.14 0.82 24.98
CA GLU A 77 -19.50 -0.59 25.08
C GLU A 77 -18.49 -1.41 25.89
N VAL A 78 -17.35 -0.84 26.27
CA VAL A 78 -16.28 -1.55 27.02
C VAL A 78 -16.38 -1.27 28.51
N THR A 79 -16.39 -2.35 29.31
CA THR A 79 -16.46 -2.29 30.79
C THR A 79 -15.09 -2.51 31.42
N SER A 80 -14.26 -3.38 30.85
CA SER A 80 -12.90 -3.63 31.32
C SER A 80 -12.00 -4.06 30.17
N CYS A 81 -10.69 -3.81 30.32
CA CYS A 81 -9.67 -4.26 29.39
C CYS A 81 -8.44 -4.68 30.19
N ARG A 82 -7.85 -5.84 29.87
CA ARG A 82 -6.64 -6.33 30.53
C ARG A 82 -5.73 -7.06 29.56
N LYS A 83 -4.42 -6.92 29.79
CA LYS A 83 -3.40 -7.67 29.07
C LYS A 83 -3.41 -9.14 29.48
N VAL A 84 -3.15 -10.03 28.52
CA VAL A 84 -2.97 -11.46 28.79
C VAL A 84 -1.49 -11.70 29.15
N ALA A 85 -1.21 -11.89 30.44
CA ALA A 85 0.15 -11.92 30.97
C ALA A 85 1.01 -13.11 30.52
N SER A 86 0.39 -14.21 30.07
CA SER A 86 1.07 -15.48 29.77
C SER A 86 1.62 -15.61 28.35
N LEU A 87 1.57 -14.54 27.54
CA LEU A 87 1.93 -14.58 26.11
C LEU A 87 3.04 -13.59 25.81
N GLU A 88 4.02 -14.04 25.01
CA GLU A 88 5.18 -13.23 24.59
C GLU A 88 4.77 -12.07 23.67
N ALA A 89 3.80 -12.32 22.79
CA ALA A 89 3.21 -11.29 21.95
C ALA A 89 2.15 -10.47 22.69
N PHE A 90 1.89 -9.25 22.19
CA PHE A 90 0.93 -8.35 22.82
C PHE A 90 -0.52 -8.80 22.56
N TYR A 91 -1.05 -9.58 23.51
CA TYR A 91 -2.45 -9.98 23.57
C TYR A 91 -3.17 -9.26 24.71
N PHE A 92 -4.41 -8.87 24.46
CA PHE A 92 -5.29 -8.33 25.48
C PHE A 92 -6.73 -8.80 25.27
N GLU A 93 -7.49 -8.84 26.34
CA GLU A 93 -8.92 -9.11 26.32
C GLU A 93 -9.67 -7.89 26.83
N TYR A 94 -10.85 -7.65 26.27
CA TYR A 94 -11.78 -6.67 26.81
C TYR A 94 -13.17 -7.28 26.96
N THR A 95 -13.88 -6.83 27.99
CA THR A 95 -15.25 -7.24 28.29
C THR A 95 -16.19 -6.12 27.88
N LYS A 96 -17.28 -6.47 27.23
CA LYS A 96 -18.33 -5.54 26.85
C LYS A 96 -19.39 -5.38 27.96
N VAL A 97 -20.33 -4.44 27.76
CA VAL A 97 -21.47 -4.22 28.67
C VAL A 97 -22.40 -5.44 28.76
N ASP A 98 -22.45 -6.27 27.72
CA ASP A 98 -23.22 -7.52 27.69
C ASP A 98 -22.46 -8.75 28.25
N ASP A 99 -21.38 -8.51 28.98
CA ASP A 99 -20.43 -9.51 29.51
C ASP A 99 -19.71 -10.37 28.45
N SER A 100 -19.88 -10.08 27.15
CA SER A 100 -19.12 -10.75 26.12
C SER A 100 -17.64 -10.36 26.18
N LYS A 101 -16.76 -11.35 26.01
CA LYS A 101 -15.31 -11.18 26.03
C LYS A 101 -14.74 -11.31 24.63
N THR A 102 -13.89 -10.37 24.24
CA THR A 102 -13.19 -10.39 22.95
C THR A 102 -11.69 -10.38 23.19
N PHE A 103 -10.98 -11.26 22.50
CA PHE A 103 -9.52 -11.35 22.51
C PHE A 103 -8.94 -10.68 21.28
N ILE A 104 -7.90 -9.86 21.47
CA ILE A 104 -7.22 -9.14 20.40
C ILE A 104 -5.73 -9.40 20.46
N LEU A 105 -5.15 -9.54 19.27
CA LEU A 105 -3.71 -9.49 19.04
C LEU A 105 -3.31 -8.11 18.52
N GLY A 106 -2.61 -7.34 19.36
CA GLY A 106 -1.97 -6.08 18.98
C GLY A 106 -0.66 -6.35 18.24
N LYS A 107 -0.75 -6.75 16.97
CA LYS A 107 0.43 -7.06 16.14
C LYS A 107 1.03 -5.80 15.53
N THR A 108 2.36 -5.67 15.60
CA THR A 108 3.12 -4.66 14.86
C THR A 108 2.91 -4.82 13.35
N GLN A 109 2.60 -3.72 12.69
CA GLN A 109 2.33 -3.67 11.25
C GLN A 109 3.63 -3.48 10.48
N SER A 110 3.75 -4.13 9.32
CA SER A 110 4.98 -4.08 8.51
C SER A 110 4.91 -2.97 7.46
N SER A 111 5.98 -2.18 7.34
CA SER A 111 6.23 -1.24 6.24
C SER A 111 7.26 -1.76 5.24
N LYS A 112 7.82 -2.96 5.43
CA LYS A 112 9.03 -3.42 4.72
C LYS A 112 8.88 -3.40 3.21
N VAL A 113 7.74 -3.85 2.69
CA VAL A 113 7.48 -3.82 1.23
C VAL A 113 7.43 -2.39 0.71
N ILE A 114 6.86 -1.47 1.48
CA ILE A 114 6.83 -0.04 1.12
C ILE A 114 8.25 0.52 1.09
N ASP A 115 9.06 0.25 2.13
CA ASP A 115 10.44 0.70 2.22
C ASP A 115 11.32 0.15 1.09
N THR A 116 11.11 -1.11 0.73
CA THR A 116 11.92 -1.80 -0.29
C THR A 116 11.69 -1.23 -1.68
N TYR A 117 10.44 -0.88 -2.01
CA TYR A 117 10.05 -0.52 -3.39
C TYR A 117 9.72 0.95 -3.58
N LEU A 118 9.97 1.81 -2.58
CA LEU A 118 9.66 3.24 -2.63
C LEU A 118 10.27 3.92 -3.86
N LEU A 119 11.56 3.67 -4.13
CA LEU A 119 12.28 4.24 -5.27
C LEU A 119 11.83 3.70 -6.63
N ASP A 120 11.41 2.43 -6.67
CA ASP A 120 10.92 1.82 -7.91
C ASP A 120 9.53 2.36 -8.26
N VAL A 121 8.68 2.57 -7.25
CA VAL A 121 7.38 3.23 -7.43
C VAL A 121 7.55 4.69 -7.84
N SER A 122 8.48 5.44 -7.22
CA SER A 122 8.66 6.87 -7.55
C SER A 122 9.08 7.10 -9.01
N ARG A 123 9.69 6.10 -9.66
CA ARG A 123 10.07 6.18 -11.08
C ARG A 123 8.88 5.96 -12.03
N ILE A 124 7.79 5.37 -11.54
CA ILE A 124 6.72 4.83 -12.40
C ILE A 124 5.35 5.46 -12.09
N ASP A 125 5.06 5.81 -10.83
CA ASP A 125 3.76 6.33 -10.38
C ASP A 125 3.91 7.36 -9.24
N GLU A 126 3.99 8.65 -9.62
CA GLU A 126 4.14 9.80 -8.71
C GLU A 126 2.92 10.03 -7.80
N HIS A 127 1.75 9.43 -8.05
CA HIS A 127 0.61 9.58 -7.14
C HIS A 127 0.57 8.48 -6.09
N LEU A 128 1.04 7.29 -6.44
CA LEU A 128 1.16 6.18 -5.50
C LEU A 128 2.24 6.46 -4.45
N ILE A 129 3.34 7.13 -4.82
CA ILE A 129 4.46 7.41 -3.90
C ILE A 129 4.04 8.23 -2.68
N ASP A 130 3.27 9.30 -2.86
CA ASP A 130 2.82 10.16 -1.75
C ASP A 130 1.96 9.37 -0.76
N SER A 131 1.03 8.58 -1.29
CA SER A 131 0.17 7.71 -0.47
C SER A 131 0.98 6.67 0.31
N LEU A 132 2.07 6.16 -0.27
CA LEU A 132 2.95 5.19 0.38
C LEU A 132 3.81 5.82 1.48
N ILE A 133 4.31 7.02 1.26
CA ILE A 133 5.08 7.78 2.26
C ILE A 133 4.19 8.07 3.47
N ASP A 134 2.99 8.61 3.24
CA ASP A 134 2.02 8.86 4.30
C ASP A 134 1.62 7.57 5.03
N LEU A 135 1.45 6.47 4.28
CA LEU A 135 1.10 5.18 4.86
C LEU A 135 2.22 4.65 5.76
N LYS A 136 3.48 4.81 5.36
CA LYS A 136 4.63 4.47 6.19
C LYS A 136 4.61 5.26 7.50
N PHE A 137 4.46 6.57 7.46
CA PHE A 137 4.41 7.39 8.67
C PHE A 137 3.26 6.98 9.59
N LEU A 138 2.10 6.65 9.03
CA LEU A 138 0.98 6.14 9.82
C LEU A 138 1.22 4.74 10.40
N ILE A 139 1.93 3.86 9.69
CA ILE A 139 2.35 2.54 10.21
C ILE A 139 3.27 2.72 11.41
N GLU A 140 4.29 3.57 11.29
CA GLU A 140 5.24 3.86 12.37
C GLU A 140 4.52 4.50 13.57
N GLY A 141 3.69 5.52 13.33
CA GLY A 141 2.88 6.15 14.37
C GLY A 141 1.90 5.19 15.03
N TYR A 142 1.29 4.28 14.27
CA TYR A 142 0.44 3.24 14.82
C TYR A 142 1.24 2.26 15.70
N ASN A 143 2.39 1.79 15.24
CA ASN A 143 3.23 0.87 16.00
C ASN A 143 3.76 1.50 17.30
N GLU A 144 4.38 2.67 17.21
CA GLU A 144 5.08 3.30 18.34
C GLU A 144 4.14 4.05 19.28
N VAL A 145 3.14 4.77 18.75
CA VAL A 145 2.23 5.56 19.61
C VAL A 145 1.03 4.72 20.04
N THR A 146 0.42 3.99 19.12
CA THR A 146 -0.83 3.27 19.43
C THR A 146 -0.55 1.94 20.12
N LEU A 147 0.24 1.04 19.52
CA LEU A 147 0.44 -0.30 20.07
C LEU A 147 1.32 -0.28 21.32
N VAL A 148 2.49 0.35 21.25
CA VAL A 148 3.37 0.46 22.43
C VAL A 148 2.70 1.28 23.53
N GLY A 149 2.07 2.41 23.18
CA GLY A 149 1.29 3.21 24.13
C GLY A 149 0.18 2.41 24.81
N LEU A 150 -0.64 1.68 24.05
CA LEU A 150 -1.70 0.83 24.61
C LEU A 150 -1.13 -0.30 25.46
N ARG A 151 -0.01 -0.91 25.05
CA ARG A 151 0.65 -1.96 25.83
C ARG A 151 1.09 -1.45 27.20
N LEU A 152 1.81 -0.33 27.23
CA LEU A 152 2.25 0.32 28.47
C LEU A 152 1.07 0.73 29.33
N TYR A 153 0.02 1.24 28.70
CA TYR A 153 -1.21 1.63 29.37
C TYR A 153 -1.89 0.44 30.06
N LEU A 154 -2.02 -0.70 29.37
CA LEU A 154 -2.60 -1.91 29.97
C LEU A 154 -1.72 -2.52 31.06
N ASP A 155 -0.41 -2.28 31.04
CA ASP A 155 0.51 -2.70 32.10
C ASP A 155 0.27 -1.92 33.42
N THR A 156 -0.39 -0.76 33.39
CA THR A 156 -0.70 0.02 34.61
C THR A 156 -2.03 -0.34 35.28
N ASN A 157 -2.78 -1.34 34.78
CA ASN A 157 -4.15 -1.69 35.22
C ASN A 157 -5.07 -0.46 35.37
N PRO A 158 -5.26 0.32 34.30
CA PRO A 158 -5.95 1.59 34.38
C PRO A 158 -7.46 1.43 34.57
N ASP A 159 -8.08 2.45 35.17
CA ASP A 159 -9.53 2.54 35.22
C ASP A 159 -10.13 2.89 33.83
N LYS A 160 -11.46 2.74 33.75
CA LYS A 160 -12.24 3.00 32.54
C LYS A 160 -12.09 4.45 32.06
N GLU A 161 -12.05 5.41 32.97
CA GLU A 161 -12.07 6.84 32.65
C GLU A 161 -10.74 7.28 32.01
N ALA A 162 -9.62 6.81 32.55
CA ALA A 162 -8.32 7.04 31.97
C ALA A 162 -8.19 6.36 30.59
N LEU A 163 -8.83 5.19 30.36
CA LEU A 163 -8.77 4.49 29.07
C LEU A 163 -9.48 5.29 27.99
N MET A 164 -10.65 5.84 28.32
CA MET A 164 -11.38 6.78 27.46
C MET A 164 -10.56 8.04 27.15
N LYS A 165 -9.77 8.53 28.12
CA LYS A 165 -8.93 9.72 27.95
C LYS A 165 -7.70 9.46 27.05
N PHE A 166 -7.02 8.33 27.23
CA PHE A 166 -5.91 7.91 26.36
C PHE A 166 -6.36 7.83 24.89
N LEU A 167 -7.55 7.26 24.69
CA LEU A 167 -8.11 7.02 23.37
C LEU A 167 -8.72 8.28 22.73
N SER A 168 -9.20 9.24 23.52
CA SER A 168 -9.63 10.52 22.96
C SER A 168 -8.47 11.45 22.60
N GLY A 169 -7.30 11.32 23.24
CA GLY A 169 -6.10 12.12 22.95
C GLY A 169 -5.27 11.64 21.75
N GLY A 170 -5.13 10.33 21.56
CA GLY A 170 -4.34 9.72 20.47
C GLY A 170 -5.13 8.88 19.47
N GLY A 171 -6.42 8.63 19.73
CA GLY A 171 -7.20 7.62 19.02
C GLY A 171 -7.63 7.97 17.60
N TYR A 172 -7.21 9.11 17.04
CA TYR A 172 -7.46 9.43 15.63
C TYR A 172 -6.48 8.73 14.68
N THR A 173 -5.29 8.35 15.14
CA THR A 173 -4.25 7.70 14.32
C THR A 173 -4.73 6.36 13.72
N PRO A 174 -5.37 5.44 14.47
CA PRO A 174 -5.92 4.22 13.89
C PRO A 174 -6.96 4.45 12.80
N TYR A 175 -7.82 5.47 12.95
CA TYR A 175 -8.81 5.83 11.93
C TYR A 175 -8.17 6.39 10.66
N LYS A 176 -7.22 7.33 10.78
CA LYS A 176 -6.42 7.83 9.63
C LYS A 176 -5.70 6.68 8.92
N TYR A 177 -5.10 5.79 9.71
CA TYR A 177 -4.37 4.64 9.18
C TYR A 177 -5.30 3.69 8.40
N LYS A 178 -6.49 3.41 8.94
CA LYS A 178 -7.54 2.64 8.25
C LYS A 178 -7.96 3.30 6.93
N GLU A 179 -8.22 4.60 6.93
CA GLU A 179 -8.62 5.35 5.73
C GLU A 179 -7.56 5.26 4.63
N LEU A 180 -6.29 5.50 4.99
CA LEU A 180 -5.21 5.46 4.02
C LEU A 180 -4.92 4.04 3.51
N CYS A 181 -5.03 3.02 4.37
CA CYS A 181 -4.97 1.63 3.92
C CYS A 181 -6.02 1.34 2.84
N ASN A 182 -7.27 1.78 3.05
CA ASN A 182 -8.34 1.60 2.05
C ASN A 182 -8.04 2.33 0.75
N HIS A 183 -7.51 3.54 0.85
CA HIS A 183 -7.11 4.33 -0.31
C HIS A 183 -6.03 3.62 -1.14
N VAL A 184 -4.95 3.18 -0.50
CA VAL A 184 -3.83 2.47 -1.16
C VAL A 184 -4.30 1.15 -1.78
N LEU A 185 -5.15 0.39 -1.10
CA LEU A 185 -5.72 -0.85 -1.64
C LEU A 185 -6.55 -0.59 -2.91
N LYS A 186 -7.34 0.49 -2.93
CA LYS A 186 -8.13 0.89 -4.09
C LYS A 186 -7.25 1.28 -5.29
N ILE A 187 -6.14 1.99 -5.04
CA ILE A 187 -5.17 2.35 -6.10
C ILE A 187 -4.50 1.09 -6.66
N CYS A 188 -4.08 0.18 -5.78
CA CYS A 188 -3.31 -1.00 -6.17
C CYS A 188 -4.15 -2.10 -6.82
N ASN A 189 -5.46 -2.16 -6.53
CA ASN A 189 -6.36 -3.14 -7.12
C ASN A 189 -7.77 -2.57 -7.35
N PRO A 190 -8.00 -1.82 -8.44
CA PRO A 190 -9.29 -1.19 -8.73
C PRO A 190 -10.38 -2.19 -9.17
N LYS A 191 -10.03 -3.45 -9.46
CA LYS A 191 -10.97 -4.47 -9.95
C LYS A 191 -11.60 -5.31 -8.86
N ASN A 192 -11.00 -5.35 -7.66
CA ASN A 192 -11.60 -6.04 -6.54
C ASN A 192 -12.36 -5.02 -5.70
N ASP A 193 -13.67 -5.21 -5.54
CA ASP A 193 -14.49 -4.61 -4.47
C ASP A 193 -14.06 -5.11 -3.08
N PHE A 194 -12.77 -5.37 -2.86
CA PHE A 194 -12.23 -5.79 -1.59
C PHE A 194 -12.34 -4.62 -0.63
N LYS A 195 -13.33 -4.71 0.24
CA LYS A 195 -13.59 -3.75 1.31
C LYS A 195 -13.16 -4.40 2.61
N PRO A 196 -11.88 -4.27 3.01
CA PRO A 196 -11.35 -4.97 4.19
C PRO A 196 -12.06 -4.62 5.49
N TYR A 197 -12.83 -3.52 5.50
CA TYR A 197 -13.55 -3.02 6.67
C TYR A 197 -15.06 -2.85 6.45
N GLN A 198 -15.66 -3.43 5.41
CA GLN A 198 -17.12 -3.54 5.40
C GLN A 198 -17.55 -4.59 6.43
N ILE A 199 -18.30 -4.12 7.42
CA ILE A 199 -19.11 -4.90 8.35
C ILE A 199 -20.42 -5.21 7.63
#